data_AF-A0A7W5C7P3-F1
#
_entry.id   AF-A0A7W5C7P3-F1
#
_cell.length_a   1.000
_cell.length_b   1.000
_cell.length_c   1.000
_cell.angle_alpha   90.00
_cell.angle_beta   90.00
_cell.angle_gamma   90.00
#
_symmetry.space_group_name_H-M   'P 1'
#
loop_
_entity.id
_entity.type
_entity.pdbx_description
1 polymer ?
#
loop_
_entity_poly.entity_id
_entity_poly.type
_entity_poly.pdbx_seq_one_letter_code
_entity_poly.pdbx_strand_id
1 'polypeptide(L)' 'MKDMSQGETQCQIKRSGKIIELDHLTATISINGKAIKVPASKIAAEVENGDLVCWAGSMWTIESNTQSEEQ' A
#
# COMPACT_ATOMS: atom_id res chain seq x y z
N MET A 1 -28.06 15.46 16.17
CA MET A 1 -28.60 14.40 15.29
C MET A 1 -28.58 14.98 13.89
N LYS A 2 -27.85 14.51 12.88
CA LYS A 2 -27.27 13.20 12.56
C LYS A 2 -26.05 13.46 11.66
N ASP A 3 -24.96 12.77 11.94
CA ASP A 3 -23.81 12.63 11.06
C ASP A 3 -24.28 12.00 9.74
N MET A 4 -23.96 12.63 8.61
CA MET A 4 -24.32 12.12 7.28
C MET A 4 -23.19 12.43 6.30
N SER A 5 -21.97 12.04 6.69
CA SER A 5 -20.85 11.91 5.78
C SER A 5 -21.14 10.70 4.89
N GLN A 6 -21.63 10.97 3.67
CA GLN A 6 -21.93 9.97 2.67
C GLN A 6 -20.73 9.03 2.53
N GLY A 7 -20.95 7.77 2.92
CA GLY A 7 -19.99 6.70 2.74
C GLY A 7 -19.69 6.55 1.25
N GLU A 8 -18.48 6.93 0.87
CA GLU A 8 -17.88 6.52 -0.39
C GLU A 8 -17.77 4.99 -0.34
N THR A 9 -18.80 4.32 -0.84
CA THR A 9 -18.81 2.87 -1.02
C THR A 9 -17.98 2.56 -2.27
N GLN A 10 -16.78 3.11 -2.35
CA GLN A 10 -15.78 2.55 -3.24
C GLN A 10 -15.25 1.33 -2.50
N CYS A 11 -15.69 0.15 -2.92
CA CYS A 11 -15.01 -1.11 -2.64
C CYS A 11 -13.63 -1.08 -3.32
N GLN A 12 -12.80 -0.07 -3.02
CA GLN A 12 -11.39 -0.09 -3.28
C GLN A 12 -10.86 -1.22 -2.42
N ILE A 13 -10.41 -2.28 -3.06
CA ILE A 13 -9.74 -3.39 -2.39
C ILE A 13 -8.44 -2.81 -1.81
N LYS A 14 -8.53 -2.25 -0.60
CA LYS A 14 -7.38 -1.81 0.18
C LYS A 14 -6.63 -3.07 0.59
N ARG A 15 -5.51 -3.34 -0.07
CA ARG A 15 -4.57 -4.37 0.35
C ARG A 15 -3.36 -3.67 0.92
N SER A 16 -3.15 -3.79 2.21
CA SER A 16 -1.88 -3.45 2.83
C SER A 16 -0.97 -4.66 2.82
N GLY A 17 0.32 -4.42 2.62
CA GLY A 17 1.35 -5.45 2.61
C GLY A 17 2.71 -4.84 2.90
N LYS A 18 3.70 -5.69 3.14
CA LYS A 18 5.08 -5.27 3.37
C LYS A 18 5.95 -5.68 2.18
N ILE A 19 6.75 -4.77 1.65
CA ILE A 19 7.79 -5.14 0.68
C ILE A 19 8.82 -6.00 1.41
N ILE A 20 8.96 -7.25 0.96
CA ILE A 20 9.99 -8.15 1.48
C ILE A 20 11.18 -8.27 0.52
N GLU A 21 10.96 -7.97 -0.77
CA GLU A 21 11.99 -7.97 -1.80
C GLU A 21 11.57 -7.00 -2.93
N LEU A 22 12.52 -6.22 -3.44
CA LEU A 22 12.32 -5.24 -4.51
C LEU A 22 13.52 -5.33 -5.43
N ASP A 23 13.28 -5.83 -6.63
CA ASP A 23 14.21 -5.89 -7.74
C ASP A 23 13.88 -4.79 -8.77
N HIS A 24 14.80 -4.60 -9.72
CA HIS A 24 14.62 -3.69 -10.86
C HIS A 24 13.40 -4.01 -11.74
N LEU A 25 12.93 -5.27 -11.75
CA LEU A 25 11.84 -5.72 -12.62
C LEU A 25 10.58 -6.11 -11.85
N THR A 26 10.72 -6.58 -10.61
CA THR A 26 9.63 -7.13 -9.81
C THR A 26 9.77 -6.81 -8.35
N ALA A 27 8.67 -6.75 -7.62
CA ALA A 27 8.64 -6.65 -6.18
C ALA A 27 7.85 -7.82 -5.59
N THR A 28 8.33 -8.32 -4.45
CA THR A 28 7.65 -9.32 -3.64
C THR A 28 7.05 -8.63 -2.41
N ILE A 29 5.73 -8.74 -2.28
CA ILE A 29 4.94 -8.10 -1.22
C ILE A 29 4.30 -9.17 -0.36
N SER A 30 4.52 -9.13 0.94
CA SER A 30 3.85 -9.98 1.91
C SER A 30 2.53 -9.35 2.35
N ILE A 31 1.41 -9.97 1.98
CA ILE A 31 0.05 -9.54 2.31
C ILE A 31 -0.60 -10.64 3.15
N ASN A 32 -0.92 -10.34 4.42
CA ASN A 32 -1.55 -11.31 5.33
C ASN A 32 -0.82 -12.68 5.37
N GLY A 33 0.51 -12.67 5.34
CA GLY A 33 1.34 -13.88 5.34
C GLY A 33 1.45 -14.60 3.98
N LYS A 34 0.91 -14.02 2.90
CA LYS A 34 1.11 -14.51 1.53
C LYS A 34 2.04 -13.56 0.77
N ALA A 35 3.15 -14.10 0.26
CA ALA A 35 4.02 -13.37 -0.65
C ALA A 35 3.40 -13.36 -2.06
N ILE A 36 3.21 -12.19 -2.63
CA ILE A 36 2.83 -12.00 -4.03
C ILE A 36 3.96 -11.34 -4.79
N LYS A 37 4.17 -11.73 -6.05
CA LYS A 37 5.13 -11.10 -6.95
C LYS A 37 4.39 -10.19 -7.92
N VAL A 38 4.78 -8.93 -7.97
CA VAL A 38 4.20 -7.91 -8.86
C VAL A 38 5.30 -7.23 -9.68
N PRO A 39 5.00 -6.64 -10.84
CA PRO A 39 5.98 -5.87 -11.59
C PRO A 39 6.41 -4.63 -10.82
N ALA A 40 7.70 -4.26 -10.87
CA ALA A 40 8.22 -3.04 -10.26
C ALA A 40 7.54 -1.78 -10.83
N SER A 41 7.05 -1.83 -12.08
CA SER A 41 6.23 -0.75 -12.69
C SER A 41 4.90 -0.49 -11.98
N LYS A 42 4.48 -1.38 -11.08
CA LYS A 42 3.29 -1.25 -10.24
C LYS A 42 3.62 -0.79 -8.82
N ILE A 43 4.87 -0.44 -8.55
CA ILE A 43 5.35 0.05 -7.26
C ILE A 43 5.71 1.53 -7.43
N ALA A 44 5.29 2.36 -6.48
CA ALA A 44 5.70 3.76 -6.44
C ALA A 44 7.22 3.85 -6.27
N ALA A 45 7.86 4.79 -6.96
CA ALA A 45 9.32 4.93 -6.95
C ALA A 45 9.91 5.26 -5.56
N GLU A 46 9.08 5.76 -4.64
CA GLU A 46 9.44 6.07 -3.27
C GLU A 46 9.47 4.85 -2.33
N VAL A 47 8.94 3.70 -2.76
CA VAL A 47 8.85 2.48 -1.96
C VAL A 47 10.19 1.75 -1.94
N GLU A 48 10.63 1.35 -0.75
CA GLU A 48 11.85 0.58 -0.54
C GLU A 48 11.58 -0.80 0.10
N ASN A 49 12.64 -1.62 0.14
CA ASN A 49 12.60 -2.90 0.82
C ASN A 49 12.33 -2.72 2.32
N GLY A 50 11.27 -3.36 2.81
CA GLY A 50 10.85 -3.26 4.20
C GLY A 50 9.70 -2.29 4.45
N ASP A 51 9.33 -1.46 3.47
CA ASP A 51 8.23 -0.53 3.62
C ASP A 51 6.87 -1.23 3.65
N LEU A 52 5.96 -0.61 4.41
CA LEU A 52 4.55 -0.91 4.33
C LEU A 52 3.97 -0.20 3.12
N VAL A 53 3.22 -0.94 2.31
CA VAL A 53 2.61 -0.46 1.08
C VAL A 53 1.13 -0.78 1.06
N CYS A 54 0.38 0.09 0.39
CA CYS A 54 -1.05 -0.05 0.19
C CYS A 54 -1.38 -0.08 -1.30
N TRP A 55 -2.27 -0.99 -1.70
CA TRP A 55 -2.79 -1.05 -3.06
C TRP A 55 -3.86 0.02 -3.27
N ALA A 56 -3.54 1.03 -4.08
CA ALA A 56 -4.43 2.14 -4.43
C ALA A 56 -5.25 1.85 -5.72
N GLY A 57 -5.50 0.58 -6.04
CA GLY A 57 -6.30 0.17 -7.20
C GLY A 57 -5.51 -0.02 -8.49
N SER A 58 -4.41 0.71 -8.70
CA SER A 58 -3.56 0.62 -9.89
C SER A 58 -2.08 0.46 -9.60
N MET A 59 -1.63 0.89 -8.42
CA MET A 59 -0.24 0.95 -7.97
C MET A 59 -0.15 0.71 -6.46
N TRP A 60 1.00 0.19 -6.02
CA TRP A 60 1.39 0.08 -4.62
C TRP A 60 2.10 1.36 -4.21
N THR A 61 1.58 2.05 -3.22
CA THR A 61 2.17 3.27 -2.65
C THR A 61 2.62 3.01 -1.23
N ILE A 62 3.58 3.78 -0.72
CA ILE A 62 3.92 3.74 0.71
C ILE A 62 2.63 3.96 1.52
N GLU A 63 2.40 3.09 2.49
CA GLU A 63 1.44 3.34 3.54
C GLU A 63 2.11 4.33 4.50
N SER A 64 1.99 5.62 4.17
CA SER A 64 2.49 6.69 5.02
C SER A 64 1.66 6.70 6.29
N ASN A 65 2.04 5.91 7.28
CA ASN A 65 1.63 6.16 8.66
C ASN A 65 2.41 7.36 9.16
N THR A 66 2.22 8.52 8.52
CA THR A 66 2.56 9.81 9.09
C THR A 66 1.53 10.06 10.17
N GLN A 67 1.71 9.40 11.32
CA GLN A 67 1.37 10.09 12.56
C GLN A 67 2.27 11.30 12.58
N SER A 68 1.66 12.46 12.34
CA SER A 68 2.20 13.75 12.68
C SER A 68 2.81 13.66 14.08
N GLU A 69 4.14 13.61 14.17
CA GLU A 69 4.84 14.08 15.37
C GLU A 69 4.73 15.61 15.33
N GLU A 70 3.60 16.09 15.82
CA GLU A 70 3.52 17.35 16.53
C GLU A 70 4.38 17.20 17.79
N GLN A 71 5.48 17.96 17.91
CA GLN A 71 5.93 18.64 19.15
C GLN A 71 6.92 19.76 18.83
#